data_AF-A0A940TC17-F1
#
_entry.id   AF-A0A940TC17-F1
#
_cell.length_a   1.000
_cell.length_b   1.000
_cell.length_c   1.000
_cell.angle_alpha   90.00
_cell.angle_beta   90.00
_cell.angle_gamma   90.00
#
_symmetry.space_group_name_H-M   'P 1'
#
loop_
_entity.id
_entity.type
_entity.pdbx_description
1 polymer ?
#
loop_
_entity_poly.entity_id
_entity_poly.type
_entity_poly.pdbx_seq_one_letter_code
_entity_poly.pdbx_strand_id
1 'polypeptide(L)'
;MRDYKGRNLADTASAVGSMLLFVLFAVCMLMAVAVAADTYGRIKTGYQQSFGTAASIKYISNKLRAAENVTLLEGGSAAAIESGGTVSVIYCGDGGLYEKNTVPGGDISADGGELISSASSLDITEHDGLYEITVGSGASSSVILVRKG
;
A
#
# COMPACT_ATOMS: atom_id res chain seq x y z
N MET A 1 -58.01 -11.17 45.92
CA MET A 1 -57.31 -9.96 45.43
C MET A 1 -55.79 -10.13 45.22
N ARG A 2 -55.19 -11.28 45.59
CA ARG A 2 -53.73 -11.48 45.53
C ARG A 2 -53.23 -11.96 44.16
N ASP A 3 -54.10 -12.56 43.35
CA ASP A 3 -53.76 -13.14 42.03
C ASP A 3 -53.63 -12.11 40.89
N TYR A 4 -54.22 -10.91 41.04
CA TYR A 4 -54.19 -9.88 40.00
C TYR A 4 -52.81 -9.18 39.89
N LYS A 5 -52.06 -9.14 41.00
CA LYS A 5 -50.74 -8.51 41.08
C LYS A 5 -49.64 -9.38 40.49
N GLY A 6 -49.75 -10.71 40.61
CA GLY A 6 -48.79 -11.67 40.04
C GLY A 6 -48.84 -11.74 38.51
N ARG A 7 -50.03 -11.66 37.92
CA ARG A 7 -50.20 -11.62 36.45
C ARG A 7 -49.61 -10.37 35.81
N ASN A 8 -49.89 -9.19 36.36
CA ASN A 8 -49.31 -7.94 35.84
C ASN A 8 -47.77 -7.92 35.92
N LEU A 9 -47.18 -8.50 36.97
CA LEU A 9 -45.72 -8.62 37.10
C LEU A 9 -45.13 -9.60 36.07
N ALA A 10 -45.81 -10.72 35.79
CA ALA A 10 -45.39 -11.69 34.77
C ALA A 10 -45.51 -11.13 33.34
N ASP A 11 -46.59 -10.39 33.05
CA ASP A 11 -46.80 -9.73 31.76
C ASP A 11 -45.77 -8.60 31.54
N THR A 12 -45.49 -7.81 32.58
CA THR A 12 -44.45 -6.77 32.53
C THR A 12 -43.05 -7.37 32.40
N ALA A 13 -42.76 -8.44 33.13
CA ALA A 13 -41.47 -9.13 33.02
C ALA A 13 -41.25 -9.74 31.63
N SER A 14 -42.30 -10.31 31.03
CA SER A 14 -42.25 -10.86 29.67
C SER A 14 -42.09 -9.77 28.60
N ALA A 15 -42.75 -8.62 28.78
CA ALA A 15 -42.60 -7.48 27.88
C ALA A 15 -41.20 -6.88 27.97
N VAL A 16 -40.67 -6.67 29.19
CA VAL A 16 -39.32 -6.14 29.40
C VAL A 16 -38.25 -7.11 28.88
N GLY A 17 -38.45 -8.43 29.10
CA GLY A 17 -37.55 -9.46 28.59
C GLY A 17 -37.45 -9.47 27.07
N SER A 18 -38.59 -9.39 26.37
CA SER A 18 -38.60 -9.37 24.90
C SER A 18 -38.00 -8.08 24.33
N MET A 19 -38.24 -6.92 24.97
CA MET A 19 -37.59 -5.65 24.59
C MET A 19 -36.07 -5.71 24.75
N LEU A 20 -35.56 -6.26 25.86
CA LEU A 20 -34.13 -6.40 26.09
C LEU A 20 -33.46 -7.34 25.07
N LEU A 21 -34.10 -8.46 24.74
CA LEU A 21 -33.59 -9.38 23.73
C LEU A 21 -33.54 -8.74 22.34
N PHE A 22 -34.54 -7.92 22.00
CA PHE A 22 -34.54 -7.18 20.73
C PHE A 22 -33.39 -6.18 20.65
N VAL A 23 -33.15 -5.42 21.73
CA VAL A 23 -32.02 -4.47 21.79
C VAL A 23 -30.69 -5.20 21.69
N LEU A 24 -30.53 -6.31 22.41
CA LEU A 24 -29.31 -7.12 22.35
C LEU A 24 -29.08 -7.66 20.93
N PHE A 25 -30.13 -8.18 20.29
CA PHE A 25 -30.07 -8.65 18.90
C PHE A 25 -29.67 -7.53 17.93
N ALA A 26 -30.25 -6.34 18.08
CA ALA A 26 -29.91 -5.17 17.27
C ALA A 26 -28.43 -4.76 17.45
N VAL A 27 -27.93 -4.76 18.68
CA VAL A 27 -26.50 -4.47 18.97
C VAL A 27 -25.60 -5.53 18.36
N CYS A 28 -25.95 -6.82 18.47
CA CYS A 28 -25.19 -7.90 17.83
C CYS A 28 -25.18 -7.77 16.30
N MET A 29 -26.31 -7.44 15.68
CA MET A 29 -26.40 -7.15 14.24
C MET A 29 -25.52 -5.96 13.85
N LEU A 30 -25.55 -4.86 14.61
CA LEU A 30 -24.73 -3.68 14.35
C LEU A 30 -23.23 -4.00 14.50
N MET A 31 -22.83 -4.80 15.49
CA MET A 31 -21.44 -5.24 15.62
C MET A 31 -21.02 -6.14 14.45
N ALA A 32 -21.86 -7.08 14.03
CA ALA A 32 -21.56 -7.94 12.88
C ALA A 32 -21.36 -7.12 11.60
N VAL A 33 -22.22 -6.11 11.38
CA VAL A 33 -22.09 -5.17 10.26
C VAL A 33 -20.84 -4.31 10.39
N ALA A 34 -20.49 -3.84 11.58
CA ALA A 34 -19.28 -3.05 11.83
C ALA A 34 -18.01 -3.85 11.57
N VAL A 35 -17.94 -5.11 12.02
CA VAL A 35 -16.80 -6.01 11.78
C VAL A 35 -16.69 -6.35 10.29
N ALA A 36 -17.81 -6.60 9.60
CA ALA A 36 -17.81 -6.79 8.17
C ALA A 36 -17.30 -5.52 7.45
N ALA A 37 -17.81 -4.34 7.81
CA ALA A 37 -17.39 -3.06 7.25
C ALA A 37 -15.91 -2.75 7.50
N ASP A 38 -15.36 -3.07 8.69
CA ASP A 38 -13.94 -2.94 9.00
C ASP A 38 -13.09 -3.89 8.16
N THR A 39 -13.56 -5.12 7.94
CA THR A 39 -12.91 -6.09 7.05
C THR A 39 -12.92 -5.62 5.60
N TYR A 40 -14.03 -5.08 5.10
CA TYR A 40 -14.12 -4.50 3.76
C TYR A 40 -13.28 -3.22 3.63
N GLY A 41 -13.20 -2.39 4.67
CA GLY A 41 -12.40 -1.18 4.72
C GLY A 41 -10.90 -1.47 4.68
N ARG A 42 -10.43 -2.44 5.48
CA ARG A 42 -9.04 -2.90 5.48
C ARG A 42 -8.63 -3.54 4.16
N ILE A 43 -9.53 -4.30 3.54
CA ILE A 43 -9.27 -4.90 2.23
C ILE A 43 -9.14 -3.79 1.18
N LYS A 44 -10.04 -2.80 1.14
CA LYS A 44 -10.02 -1.74 0.11
C LYS A 44 -8.77 -0.85 0.20
N THR A 45 -8.32 -0.49 1.39
CA THR A 45 -7.11 0.32 1.60
C THR A 45 -5.82 -0.48 1.34
N GLY A 46 -5.77 -1.75 1.77
CA GLY A 46 -4.63 -2.64 1.48
C GLY A 46 -4.49 -3.02 -0.01
N TYR A 47 -5.61 -3.12 -0.74
CA TYR A 47 -5.62 -3.47 -2.16
C TYR A 47 -5.05 -2.36 -3.05
N GLN A 48 -5.48 -1.11 -2.84
CA GLN A 48 -5.07 0.02 -3.70
C GLN A 48 -3.60 0.40 -3.51
N GLN A 49 -3.08 0.24 -2.30
CA GLN A 49 -1.68 0.48 -1.94
C GLN A 49 -0.73 -0.62 -2.47
N SER A 50 -1.20 -1.87 -2.51
CA SER A 50 -0.44 -2.98 -3.11
C SER A 50 -0.35 -2.87 -4.64
N PHE A 51 -1.39 -2.37 -5.31
CA PHE A 51 -1.36 -2.16 -6.76
C PHE A 51 -0.37 -1.09 -7.22
N GLY A 52 -0.31 0.05 -6.52
CA GLY A 52 0.67 1.10 -6.79
C GLY A 52 2.09 0.55 -6.70
N THR A 53 2.42 -0.07 -5.57
CA THR A 53 3.75 -0.65 -5.30
C THR A 53 4.13 -1.72 -6.34
N ALA A 54 3.20 -2.60 -6.73
CA ALA A 54 3.44 -3.63 -7.74
C ALA A 54 3.65 -3.05 -9.16
N ALA A 55 2.99 -1.93 -9.48
CA ALA A 55 3.24 -1.22 -10.74
C ALA A 55 4.61 -0.53 -10.73
N SER A 56 4.95 0.15 -9.63
CA SER A 56 6.25 0.82 -9.44
C SER A 56 7.41 -0.17 -9.57
N ILE A 57 7.32 -1.32 -8.88
CA ILE A 57 8.40 -2.31 -8.90
C ILE A 57 8.55 -2.95 -10.28
N LYS A 58 7.44 -3.19 -11.01
CA LYS A 58 7.48 -3.68 -12.39
C LYS A 58 8.11 -2.66 -13.31
N TYR A 59 7.75 -1.40 -13.20
CA TYR A 59 8.31 -0.30 -13.98
C TYR A 59 9.83 -0.23 -13.83
N ILE A 60 10.30 -0.13 -12.58
CA ILE A 60 11.74 -0.04 -12.27
C ILE A 60 12.47 -1.31 -12.73
N SER A 61 11.90 -2.49 -12.46
CA SER A 61 12.52 -3.77 -12.88
C SER A 61 12.67 -3.89 -14.40
N ASN A 62 11.72 -3.35 -15.17
CA ASN A 62 11.79 -3.37 -16.62
C ASN A 62 12.84 -2.37 -17.14
N LYS A 63 12.94 -1.18 -16.53
CA LYS A 63 14.00 -0.21 -16.84
C LYS A 63 15.39 -0.79 -16.57
N LEU A 64 15.59 -1.38 -15.38
CA LEU A 64 16.87 -2.00 -15.02
C LEU A 64 17.21 -3.21 -15.90
N ARG A 65 16.21 -3.98 -16.35
CA ARG A 65 16.42 -5.10 -17.27
C ARG A 65 16.81 -4.65 -18.68
N ALA A 66 16.34 -3.49 -19.11
CA ALA A 66 16.70 -2.88 -20.39
C ALA A 66 17.96 -2.01 -20.31
N ALA A 67 18.55 -1.86 -19.12
CA ALA A 67 19.66 -0.95 -18.88
C ALA A 67 20.95 -1.47 -19.53
N GLU A 68 21.64 -0.57 -20.22
CA GLU A 68 23.03 -0.75 -20.66
C GLU A 68 23.99 -0.43 -19.50
N ASN A 69 23.66 0.59 -18.71
CA ASN A 69 24.40 0.97 -17.52
C ASN A 69 23.44 1.45 -16.42
N VAL A 70 23.80 1.21 -15.16
CA VAL A 70 23.07 1.68 -13.99
C VAL A 70 24.07 2.29 -13.02
N THR A 71 23.84 3.54 -12.65
CA THR A 71 24.58 4.24 -11.60
C THR A 71 23.67 4.43 -10.41
N LEU A 72 24.00 3.78 -9.29
CA LEU A 72 23.30 3.97 -8.02
C LEU A 72 23.70 5.31 -7.40
N LEU A 73 22.71 6.08 -6.98
CA LEU A 73 22.83 7.40 -6.39
C LEU A 73 22.33 7.37 -4.96
N GLU A 74 22.83 8.26 -4.12
CA GLU A 74 22.39 8.40 -2.71
C GLU A 74 22.40 7.07 -1.93
N GLY A 75 23.34 6.17 -2.24
CA GLY A 75 23.44 4.87 -1.58
C GLY A 75 22.37 3.84 -1.96
N GLY A 76 21.63 4.07 -3.06
CA GLY A 76 20.60 3.15 -3.56
C GLY A 76 19.19 3.74 -3.53
N SER A 77 18.99 4.91 -2.90
CA SER A 77 17.69 5.59 -2.87
C SER A 77 17.30 6.27 -4.19
N ALA A 78 18.26 6.39 -5.11
CA ALA A 78 18.05 6.83 -6.48
C ALA A 78 18.94 6.02 -7.44
N ALA A 79 18.58 5.99 -8.72
CA ALA A 79 19.37 5.35 -9.76
C ALA A 79 19.27 6.11 -11.09
N ALA A 80 20.41 6.35 -11.72
CA ALA A 80 20.49 6.78 -13.11
C ALA A 80 20.65 5.54 -14.00
N ILE A 81 19.70 5.36 -14.92
CA ILE A 81 19.59 4.17 -15.77
C ILE A 81 19.79 4.59 -17.22
N GLU A 82 20.89 4.15 -17.83
CA GLU A 82 21.19 4.37 -19.24
C GLU A 82 20.61 3.27 -20.11
N SER A 83 19.87 3.64 -21.15
CA SER A 83 19.29 2.70 -22.12
C SER A 83 19.02 3.42 -23.44
N GLY A 84 19.56 2.92 -24.55
CA GLY A 84 19.22 3.42 -25.89
C GLY A 84 19.55 4.90 -26.10
N GLY A 85 20.64 5.39 -25.51
CA GLY A 85 21.11 6.77 -25.64
C GLY A 85 20.35 7.80 -24.80
N THR A 86 19.53 7.37 -23.84
CA THR A 86 18.86 8.24 -22.84
C THR A 86 19.24 7.76 -21.43
N VAL A 87 19.31 8.70 -20.48
CA VAL A 87 19.46 8.41 -19.05
C VAL A 87 18.13 8.70 -18.35
N SER A 88 17.59 7.74 -17.63
CA SER A 88 16.44 7.92 -16.75
C SER A 88 16.89 7.92 -15.29
N VAL A 89 16.78 9.06 -14.61
CA VAL A 89 17.02 9.18 -13.17
C VAL A 89 15.72 8.86 -12.44
N ILE A 90 15.70 7.76 -11.69
CA ILE A 90 14.57 7.35 -10.87
C ILE A 90 14.92 7.56 -9.40
N TYR A 91 14.04 8.23 -8.67
CA TYR A 91 14.24 8.47 -7.23
C TYR A 91 12.90 8.53 -6.48
N CYS A 92 12.96 8.39 -5.16
CA CYS A 92 11.81 8.54 -4.29
C CYS A 92 11.95 9.83 -3.46
N GLY A 93 10.95 10.70 -3.50
CA GLY A 93 10.91 11.96 -2.76
C GLY A 93 9.46 12.39 -2.52
N ASP A 94 9.19 13.17 -1.46
CA ASP A 94 7.84 13.73 -1.19
C ASP A 94 6.66 12.73 -1.23
N GLY A 95 6.91 11.46 -0.91
CA GLY A 95 5.87 10.40 -0.95
C GLY A 95 5.51 9.91 -2.37
N GLY A 96 6.34 10.21 -3.37
CA GLY A 96 6.22 9.74 -4.74
C GLY A 96 7.50 9.12 -5.29
N LEU A 97 7.33 8.26 -6.28
CA LEU A 97 8.39 7.79 -7.18
C LEU A 97 8.39 8.67 -8.42
N TYR A 98 9.55 9.26 -8.73
CA TYR A 98 9.72 10.21 -9.84
C TYR A 98 10.72 9.68 -10.86
N GLU A 99 10.54 10.09 -12.12
CA GLU A 99 11.53 9.89 -13.18
C GLU A 99 11.86 11.20 -13.89
N LYS A 100 13.16 11.50 -14.00
CA LYS A 100 13.71 12.58 -14.83
C LYS A 100 14.49 11.96 -15.98
N ASN A 101 14.14 12.30 -17.22
CA ASN A 101 14.88 11.85 -18.40
C ASN A 101 15.90 12.92 -18.81
N THR A 102 17.13 12.48 -19.11
CA THR A 102 18.25 13.33 -19.54
C THR A 102 19.09 12.58 -20.57
N VAL A 103 20.12 13.24 -21.10
CA VAL A 103 21.09 12.64 -22.03
C VAL A 103 22.30 12.07 -21.27
N PRO A 104 23.06 11.13 -21.86
CA PRO A 104 24.33 10.67 -21.27
C PRO A 104 25.26 11.85 -20.94
N GLY A 105 25.77 11.87 -19.71
CA GLY A 105 26.59 12.98 -19.17
C GLY A 105 25.81 14.23 -18.77
N GLY A 106 24.47 14.20 -18.86
CA GLY A 106 23.59 15.26 -18.37
C GLY A 106 23.42 15.25 -16.85
N ASP A 107 22.49 16.09 -16.38
CA ASP A 107 22.20 16.20 -14.94
C ASP A 107 21.48 14.97 -14.38
N ILE A 108 22.12 14.31 -13.41
CA ILE A 108 21.64 13.08 -12.76
C ILE A 108 21.14 13.29 -11.33
N SER A 109 20.92 14.52 -10.88
CA SER A 109 20.43 14.79 -9.53
C SER A 109 19.02 14.21 -9.30
N ALA A 110 18.77 13.76 -8.07
CA ALA A 110 17.50 13.18 -7.62
C ALA A 110 16.46 14.27 -7.28
N ASP A 111 16.15 15.12 -8.26
CA ASP A 111 15.17 16.20 -8.13
C ASP A 111 14.43 16.46 -9.45
N GLY A 112 13.19 16.94 -9.32
CA GLY A 112 12.30 17.23 -10.44
C GLY A 112 11.79 15.97 -11.17
N GLY A 113 11.42 16.13 -12.44
CA GLY A 113 10.88 15.02 -13.23
C GLY A 113 9.39 14.78 -13.05
N GLU A 114 8.91 13.67 -13.61
CA GLU A 114 7.50 13.29 -13.66
C GLU A 114 7.16 12.26 -12.58
N LEU A 115 6.03 12.45 -11.92
CA LEU A 115 5.51 11.50 -10.93
C LEU A 115 5.03 10.22 -11.62
N ILE A 116 5.66 9.09 -11.31
CA ILE A 116 5.26 7.77 -11.81
C ILE A 116 4.12 7.21 -10.95
N SER A 117 4.28 7.24 -9.63
CA SER A 117 3.38 6.59 -8.67
C SER A 117 3.62 7.08 -7.24
N SER A 118 2.70 6.78 -6.33
CA SER A 118 2.94 6.99 -4.89
C SER A 118 3.88 5.93 -4.33
N ALA A 119 4.93 6.37 -3.65
CA ALA A 119 5.91 5.51 -2.99
C ALA A 119 6.51 6.27 -1.80
N SER A 120 6.68 5.60 -0.65
CA SER A 120 7.31 6.17 0.53
C SER A 120 8.81 5.91 0.59
N SER A 121 9.31 4.90 -0.12
CA SER A 121 10.74 4.60 -0.18
C SER A 121 11.11 3.85 -1.46
N LEU A 122 12.34 4.07 -1.92
CA LEU A 122 13.02 3.27 -2.93
C LEU A 122 14.39 2.91 -2.38
N ASP A 123 14.79 1.66 -2.55
CA ASP A 123 16.13 1.19 -2.25
C ASP A 123 16.55 0.19 -3.34
N ILE A 124 17.73 0.40 -3.92
CA ILE A 124 18.29 -0.45 -4.96
C ILE A 124 19.70 -0.82 -4.53
N THR A 125 19.92 -2.12 -4.33
CA THR A 125 21.23 -2.67 -3.96
C THR A 125 21.72 -3.64 -5.03
N GLU A 126 23.02 -3.68 -5.24
CA GLU A 126 23.66 -4.61 -6.18
C GLU A 126 24.38 -5.72 -5.40
N HIS A 127 24.04 -6.97 -5.72
CA HIS A 127 24.62 -8.17 -5.13
C HIS A 127 24.90 -9.21 -6.23
N ASP A 128 26.17 -9.56 -6.44
CA ASP A 128 26.59 -10.65 -7.33
C ASP A 128 25.99 -10.59 -8.77
N GLY A 129 25.87 -9.38 -9.34
CA GLY A 129 25.28 -9.18 -10.67
C GLY A 129 23.75 -9.23 -10.71
N LEU A 130 23.10 -9.15 -9.55
CA LEU A 130 21.67 -8.94 -9.38
C LEU A 130 21.44 -7.56 -8.75
N TYR A 131 20.41 -6.87 -9.21
CA TYR A 131 19.82 -5.73 -8.51
C TYR A 131 18.67 -6.23 -7.64
N GLU A 132 18.74 -5.97 -6.35
CA GLU A 132 17.61 -6.08 -5.43
C GLU A 132 16.94 -4.71 -5.34
N ILE A 133 15.66 -4.65 -5.67
CA ILE A 133 14.88 -3.42 -5.71
C ILE A 133 13.78 -3.54 -4.65
N THR A 134 13.78 -2.63 -3.70
CA THR A 134 12.76 -2.51 -2.67
C THR A 134 11.98 -1.21 -2.86
N VAL A 135 10.67 -1.33 -3.07
CA VAL A 135 9.76 -0.17 -3.10
C VAL A 135 8.83 -0.25 -1.91
N GLY A 136 8.78 0.81 -1.10
CA GLY A 136 7.85 0.96 0.00
C GLY A 136 6.69 1.87 -0.36
N SER A 137 5.50 1.54 0.13
CA SER A 137 4.33 2.42 0.13
C SER A 137 3.61 2.26 1.45
N GLY A 138 3.73 3.26 2.34
CA GLY A 138 3.15 3.25 3.68
C GLY A 138 3.59 2.05 4.52
N ALA A 139 2.67 1.15 4.87
CA ALA A 139 2.95 -0.04 5.68
C ALA A 139 3.38 -1.28 4.85
N SER A 140 3.39 -1.19 3.52
CA SER A 140 3.70 -2.29 2.63
C SER A 140 5.03 -2.04 1.92
N SER A 141 5.82 -3.10 1.71
CA SER A 141 6.99 -3.09 0.83
C SER A 141 6.90 -4.23 -0.19
N SER A 142 7.50 -4.04 -1.35
CA SER A 142 7.67 -5.07 -2.36
C SER A 142 9.15 -5.14 -2.74
N VAL A 143 9.65 -6.38 -2.92
CA VAL A 143 11.03 -6.66 -3.27
C VAL A 143 11.07 -7.50 -4.53
N ILE A 144 11.98 -7.20 -5.46
CA ILE A 144 12.25 -8.02 -6.64
C ILE A 144 13.75 -8.07 -6.92
N LEU A 145 14.20 -9.22 -7.42
CA LEU A 145 15.56 -9.41 -7.92
C LEU A 145 15.56 -9.35 -9.44
N VAL A 146 16.47 -8.57 -10.01
CA VAL A 146 16.65 -8.40 -11.45
C VAL A 146 18.10 -8.68 -11.80
N ARG A 147 18.33 -9.56 -12.78
CA ARG A 147 19.68 -9.80 -13.31
C ARG A 147 20.17 -8.57 -14.07
N LYS A 148 21.40 -8.15 -13.78
CA LYS A 148 22.11 -7.13 -14.55
C LYS A 148 22.26 -7.60 -16.01
N GLY A 149 21.90 -6.72 -16.94
CA GLY A 149 22.04 -6.94 -18.39
C GLY A 149 23.50 -7.09 -18.81
#